data_AF-A0A2M7XG29-F1
#
_entry.id   AF-A0A2M7XG29-F1
#
_cell.length_a   1.000
_cell.length_b   1.000
_cell.length_c   1.000
_cell.angle_alpha   90.00
_cell.angle_beta   90.00
_cell.angle_gamma   90.00
#
_symmetry.space_group_name_H-M   'P 1'
#
loop_
_entity.id
_entity.type
_entity.pdbx_description
1 polymer ?
#
loop_
_entity_poly.entity_id
_entity_poly.type
_entity_poly.pdbx_seq_one_letter_code
_entity_poly.pdbx_strand_id
1 'polypeptide(L)'
;MKKDLLYLLGIVGFLVAAGFFFLSSSNEKVLPYRPVDVGGGLITVSDQNTLNTVTLSASLAAPGFITIHEALGRSPADIIGTSEYLEAGEHSDIVINLEQEMLPGYMYITLLHADNGDKVYETMKDLPVKVNEEVVRPDFIAQPDAAHLVIPGSEEAQNMPNVNENIE
;
A
#
# COMPACT_ATOMS: atom_id res chain seq x y z
N MET A 1 21.79 -36.06 53.81
CA MET A 1 21.48 -37.10 52.80
C MET A 1 20.04 -37.09 52.31
N LYS A 2 19.00 -37.33 53.14
CA LYS A 2 17.60 -37.40 52.64
C LYS A 2 17.02 -36.05 52.17
N LYS A 3 17.41 -34.94 52.81
CA LYS A 3 16.95 -33.59 52.44
C LYS A 3 17.63 -33.09 51.16
N ASP A 4 18.91 -33.38 50.99
CA ASP A 4 19.68 -33.01 49.79
C ASP A 4 19.15 -33.71 48.54
N LEU A 5 18.76 -34.99 48.67
CA LEU A 5 18.11 -35.74 47.60
C LEU A 5 16.72 -35.17 47.24
N LEU A 6 15.98 -34.66 48.23
CA LEU A 6 14.65 -34.09 48.03
C LEU A 6 14.73 -32.71 47.35
N TYR A 7 15.71 -31.87 47.71
CA TYR A 7 15.97 -30.61 47.01
C TYR A 7 16.40 -30.82 45.56
N LEU A 8 17.26 -31.82 45.31
CA LEU A 8 17.71 -32.14 43.95
C LEU A 8 16.54 -32.58 43.06
N LEU A 9 15.65 -33.44 43.57
CA LEU A 9 14.43 -33.86 42.86
C LEU A 9 13.48 -32.69 42.59
N GLY A 10 13.32 -31.77 43.53
CA GLY A 10 12.51 -30.56 43.36
C GLY A 10 13.05 -29.63 42.26
N ILE A 11 14.37 -29.42 42.24
CA ILE A 11 15.03 -28.58 41.22
C ILE A 11 14.94 -29.23 39.84
N VAL A 12 15.18 -30.54 39.73
CA VAL A 12 15.07 -31.27 38.45
C VAL A 12 13.62 -31.25 37.94
N GLY A 13 12.64 -31.45 38.82
CA GLY A 13 11.22 -31.36 38.45
C GLY A 13 10.83 -29.97 37.95
N PHE A 14 11.32 -28.91 38.62
CA PHE A 14 11.07 -27.53 38.19
C PHE A 14 11.75 -27.20 36.86
N LEU A 15 12.97 -27.67 36.63
CA LEU A 15 13.68 -27.47 35.36
C LEU A 15 13.03 -28.22 34.19
N VAL A 16 12.50 -29.41 34.43
CA VAL A 16 11.74 -30.16 33.41
C VAL A 16 10.40 -29.48 33.10
N ALA A 17 9.69 -28.99 34.13
CA ALA A 17 8.43 -28.27 33.95
C ALA A 17 8.63 -26.92 33.24
N ALA A 18 9.66 -26.17 33.62
CA ALA A 18 10.03 -24.90 33.00
C ALA A 18 10.51 -25.11 31.55
N GLY A 19 11.31 -26.16 31.30
CA GLY A 19 11.75 -26.53 29.97
C GLY A 19 10.57 -26.93 29.06
N PHE A 20 9.62 -27.71 29.57
CA PHE A 20 8.43 -28.12 28.81
C PHE A 20 7.49 -26.93 28.53
N PHE A 21 7.31 -26.03 29.51
CA PHE A 21 6.53 -24.80 29.33
C PHE A 21 7.16 -23.87 28.29
N PHE A 22 8.49 -23.71 28.31
CA PHE A 22 9.22 -22.88 27.37
C PHE A 22 9.25 -23.49 25.96
N LEU A 23 9.34 -24.82 25.84
CA LEU A 23 9.30 -25.51 24.54
C LEU A 23 7.90 -25.54 23.92
N SER A 24 6.85 -25.45 24.74
CA SER A 24 5.46 -25.50 24.28
C SER A 24 4.90 -24.13 23.87
N SER A 25 5.68 -23.05 23.93
CA SER A 25 5.18 -21.68 23.80
C SER A 25 5.48 -20.98 22.46
N SER A 26 5.96 -21.69 21.44
CA SER A 26 6.12 -21.13 20.09
C SER A 26 4.95 -21.55 19.20
N ASN A 27 3.80 -20.89 19.35
CA ASN A 27 2.69 -20.97 18.41
C ASN A 27 2.61 -19.63 17.66
N GLU A 28 3.65 -19.30 16.90
CA GLU A 28 3.56 -18.18 15.96
C GLU A 28 2.64 -18.61 14.84
N LYS A 29 1.44 -18.02 14.78
CA LYS A 29 0.63 -18.07 13.57
C LYS A 29 1.37 -17.29 12.49
N VAL A 30 2.25 -17.94 11.76
CA VAL A 30 2.73 -17.42 10.47
C VAL A 30 1.51 -17.44 9.56
N LEU A 31 0.81 -16.32 9.43
CA LEU A 31 -0.07 -16.09 8.29
C LEU A 31 0.86 -15.74 7.14
N PRO A 32 1.16 -16.66 6.21
CA PRO A 32 2.03 -16.29 5.12
C PRO A 32 1.27 -15.28 4.25
N TYR A 33 1.95 -14.18 3.91
CA TYR A 33 1.62 -13.35 2.76
C TYR A 33 1.49 -14.27 1.53
N ARG A 34 0.27 -14.71 1.24
CA ARG A 34 -0.03 -15.63 0.14
C ARG A 34 -1.10 -15.01 -0.71
N PRO A 35 -0.72 -14.44 -1.85
CA PRO A 35 -1.69 -13.93 -2.80
C PRO A 35 -2.69 -15.03 -3.20
N VAL A 36 -3.96 -14.66 -3.24
CA VAL A 36 -5.10 -15.53 -3.54
C VAL A 36 -5.47 -15.42 -5.01
N ASP A 37 -5.75 -16.56 -5.64
CA ASP A 37 -6.33 -16.59 -6.97
C ASP A 37 -7.85 -16.64 -6.82
N VAL A 38 -8.52 -15.56 -7.24
CA VAL A 38 -9.98 -15.42 -7.21
C VAL A 38 -10.61 -15.51 -8.60
N GLY A 39 -9.85 -15.98 -9.60
CA GLY A 39 -10.33 -16.14 -10.97
C GLY A 39 -10.16 -14.91 -11.87
N GLY A 40 -9.59 -13.82 -11.37
CA GLY A 40 -9.29 -12.63 -12.16
C GLY A 40 -9.19 -11.35 -11.35
N GLY A 41 -8.59 -10.34 -11.97
CA GLY A 41 -8.41 -9.02 -11.38
C GLY A 41 -7.54 -8.17 -12.29
N LEU A 42 -7.93 -6.91 -12.49
CA LEU A 42 -7.14 -5.93 -13.21
C LEU A 42 -7.32 -4.57 -12.55
N ILE A 43 -6.22 -3.85 -12.38
CA ILE A 43 -6.21 -2.42 -12.07
C ILE A 43 -5.61 -1.70 -13.27
N THR A 44 -6.24 -0.62 -13.70
CA THR A 44 -5.69 0.33 -14.67
C THR A 44 -5.52 1.66 -13.96
N VAL A 45 -4.27 2.09 -13.79
CA VAL A 45 -3.91 3.35 -13.16
C VAL A 45 -2.88 4.06 -14.03
N SER A 46 -3.09 5.35 -14.23
CA SER A 46 -2.14 6.23 -14.89
C SER A 46 -1.34 7.00 -13.84
N ASP A 47 -0.27 7.65 -14.27
CA ASP A 47 0.39 8.65 -13.44
C ASP A 47 -0.59 9.74 -12.98
N GLN A 48 -0.42 10.20 -11.75
CA GLN A 48 -1.38 11.06 -11.06
C GLN A 48 -0.85 12.49 -10.99
N ASN A 49 -1.65 13.47 -11.42
CA ASN A 49 -1.32 14.89 -11.29
C ASN A 49 -1.84 15.49 -9.96
N THR A 50 -2.67 14.75 -9.23
CA THR A 50 -3.19 15.13 -7.92
C THR A 50 -2.46 14.33 -6.85
N LEU A 51 -2.09 14.99 -5.76
CA LEU A 51 -1.24 14.39 -4.73
C LEU A 51 -2.00 13.84 -3.53
N ASN A 52 -3.26 14.25 -3.32
CA ASN A 52 -4.09 13.85 -2.18
C ASN A 52 -5.14 12.77 -2.50
N THR A 53 -5.27 12.41 -3.78
CA THR A 53 -6.20 11.40 -4.26
C THR A 53 -5.60 10.64 -5.42
N VAL A 54 -6.00 9.38 -5.58
CA VAL A 54 -5.66 8.55 -6.76
C VAL A 54 -6.94 8.19 -7.49
N THR A 55 -6.97 8.42 -8.80
CA THR A 55 -8.07 7.97 -9.68
C THR A 55 -7.63 6.80 -10.55
N LEU A 56 -8.40 5.72 -10.53
CA LEU A 56 -8.12 4.49 -11.29
C LEU A 56 -9.40 3.77 -11.74
N SER A 57 -9.24 2.75 -12.57
CA SER A 57 -10.32 1.81 -12.93
C SER A 57 -9.91 0.39 -12.58
N ALA A 58 -10.88 -0.49 -12.32
CA ALA A 58 -10.61 -1.87 -11.98
C ALA A 58 -11.69 -2.84 -12.46
N SER A 59 -11.28 -4.07 -12.75
CA SER A 59 -12.15 -5.21 -13.02
C SER A 59 -11.88 -6.27 -11.96
N LEU A 60 -12.91 -6.65 -11.20
CA LEU A 60 -12.82 -7.56 -10.05
C LEU A 60 -13.61 -8.84 -10.33
N ALA A 61 -12.96 -10.00 -10.27
CA ALA A 61 -13.68 -11.29 -10.34
C ALA A 61 -14.39 -11.65 -9.03
N ALA A 62 -13.92 -11.11 -7.90
CA ALA A 62 -14.51 -11.26 -6.58
C ALA A 62 -14.50 -9.90 -5.86
N PRO A 63 -15.41 -9.64 -4.91
CA PRO A 63 -15.43 -8.39 -4.16
C PRO A 63 -14.13 -8.14 -3.38
N GLY A 64 -13.82 -6.87 -3.13
CA GLY A 64 -12.54 -6.52 -2.54
C GLY A 64 -12.28 -5.04 -2.36
N PHE A 65 -10.99 -4.73 -2.23
CA PHE A 65 -10.46 -3.40 -1.96
C PHE A 65 -9.21 -3.14 -2.81
N ILE A 66 -8.91 -1.87 -3.02
CA ILE A 66 -7.65 -1.43 -3.64
C ILE A 66 -6.92 -0.56 -2.64
N THR A 67 -5.65 -0.88 -2.37
CA THR A 67 -4.78 -0.06 -1.53
C THR A 67 -3.74 0.66 -2.36
N ILE A 68 -3.31 1.82 -1.86
CA ILE A 68 -2.20 2.63 -2.38
C ILE A 68 -1.07 2.56 -1.38
N HIS A 69 0.10 2.11 -1.82
CA HIS A 69 1.29 1.99 -0.99
C HIS A 69 2.39 2.96 -1.45
N GLU A 70 3.16 3.46 -0.49
CA GLU A 70 4.50 3.98 -0.78
C GLU A 70 5.37 2.87 -1.39
N ALA A 71 6.34 3.25 -2.22
CA ALA A 71 7.29 2.32 -2.82
C ALA A 71 8.68 2.40 -2.18
N LEU A 72 9.15 1.28 -1.64
CA LEU A 72 10.55 1.06 -1.30
C LEU A 72 11.22 0.26 -2.43
N GLY A 73 11.69 0.97 -3.45
CA GLY A 73 12.12 0.34 -4.70
C GLY A 73 10.92 -0.32 -5.38
N ARG A 74 10.95 -1.64 -5.59
CA ARG A 74 9.79 -2.38 -6.16
C ARG A 74 8.88 -3.01 -5.10
N SER A 75 9.16 -2.81 -3.82
CA SER A 75 8.37 -3.40 -2.74
C SER A 75 7.35 -2.41 -2.20
N PRO A 76 6.10 -2.84 -1.96
CA PRO A 76 5.11 -2.03 -1.26
C PRO A 76 5.56 -1.81 0.19
N ALA A 77 5.37 -0.58 0.68
CA ALA A 77 5.64 -0.17 2.04
C ALA A 77 4.33 0.19 2.74
N ASP A 78 4.29 1.32 3.44
CA ASP A 78 3.11 1.76 4.18
C ASP A 78 1.93 2.04 3.24
N ILE A 79 0.72 1.71 3.72
CA ILE A 79 -0.54 2.04 3.04
C ILE A 79 -0.83 3.51 3.32
N ILE A 80 -1.03 4.28 2.26
CA ILE A 80 -1.40 5.71 2.34
C ILE A 80 -2.82 5.98 1.83
N GLY A 81 -3.54 4.95 1.39
CA GLY A 81 -4.94 5.08 0.97
C GLY A 81 -5.57 3.72 0.72
N THR A 82 -6.86 3.61 0.97
CA THR A 82 -7.66 2.40 0.73
C THR A 82 -8.99 2.80 0.11
N SER A 83 -9.41 2.09 -0.93
CA SER A 83 -10.72 2.29 -1.54
C SER A 83 -11.85 1.95 -0.57
N GLU A 84 -13.06 2.39 -0.89
CA GLU A 84 -14.24 1.75 -0.34
C GLU A 84 -14.35 0.30 -0.84
N TYR A 85 -15.25 -0.47 -0.23
CA TYR A 85 -15.56 -1.82 -0.67
C TYR A 85 -16.11 -1.82 -2.09
N LEU A 86 -15.55 -2.67 -2.95
CA LEU A 86 -15.94 -2.84 -4.35
C LEU A 86 -16.58 -4.22 -4.53
N GLU A 87 -17.79 -4.25 -5.07
CA GLU A 87 -18.42 -5.52 -5.51
C GLU A 87 -17.66 -6.11 -6.72
N ALA A 88 -17.86 -7.39 -7.03
CA ALA A 88 -17.34 -7.97 -8.26
C ALA A 88 -17.93 -7.27 -9.52
N GLY A 89 -17.10 -7.06 -10.54
CA GLY A 89 -17.49 -6.38 -11.78
C GLY A 89 -16.50 -5.30 -12.22
N GLU A 90 -16.95 -4.47 -13.16
CA GLU A 90 -16.20 -3.34 -13.70
C GLU A 90 -16.49 -2.06 -12.91
N HIS A 91 -15.44 -1.31 -12.58
CA HIS A 91 -15.50 -0.05 -11.88
C HIS A 91 -14.63 0.98 -12.59
N SER A 92 -15.23 2.11 -12.97
CA SER A 92 -14.51 3.25 -13.54
C SER A 92 -14.47 4.42 -12.55
N ASP A 93 -13.48 5.27 -12.70
CA ASP A 93 -13.36 6.53 -11.94
C ASP A 93 -13.39 6.34 -10.41
N ILE A 94 -12.78 5.25 -9.92
CA ILE A 94 -12.61 5.03 -8.49
C ILE A 94 -11.66 6.12 -7.97
N VAL A 95 -12.14 6.93 -7.04
CA VAL A 95 -11.35 7.95 -6.35
C VAL A 95 -11.00 7.44 -4.96
N ILE A 96 -9.71 7.27 -4.70
CA ILE A 96 -9.18 6.87 -3.39
C ILE A 96 -8.60 8.11 -2.73
N ASN A 97 -9.15 8.49 -1.57
CA ASN A 97 -8.57 9.53 -0.74
C ASN A 97 -7.34 9.01 -0.02
N LEU A 98 -6.30 9.83 0.03
CA LEU A 98 -5.06 9.47 0.70
C LEU A 98 -5.01 10.06 2.11
N GLU A 99 -4.50 9.26 3.04
CA GLU A 99 -4.21 9.66 4.42
C GLU A 99 -2.93 10.50 4.50
N GLN A 100 -2.04 10.32 3.51
CA GLN A 100 -0.81 11.09 3.34
C GLN A 100 -0.68 11.55 1.88
N GLU A 101 -0.28 12.81 1.70
CA GLU A 101 -0.03 13.38 0.38
C GLU A 101 1.15 12.68 -0.32
N MET A 102 1.00 12.41 -1.61
CA MET A 102 2.07 11.89 -2.45
C MET A 102 3.14 12.94 -2.73
N LEU A 103 4.36 12.47 -2.97
CA LEU A 103 5.49 13.30 -3.32
C LEU A 103 5.70 13.29 -4.84
N PRO A 104 5.77 14.46 -5.50
CA PRO A 104 6.06 14.54 -6.93
C PRO A 104 7.36 13.85 -7.32
N GLY A 105 7.32 13.08 -8.41
CA GLY A 105 8.42 12.28 -8.94
C GLY A 105 8.61 10.92 -8.26
N TYR A 106 7.84 10.61 -7.21
CA TYR A 106 7.92 9.32 -6.53
C TYR A 106 6.95 8.30 -7.15
N MET A 107 7.35 7.04 -7.06
CA MET A 107 6.56 5.90 -7.50
C MET A 107 5.71 5.37 -6.34
N TYR A 108 4.52 4.89 -6.67
CA TYR A 108 3.55 4.30 -5.76
C TYR A 108 3.06 2.98 -6.34
N ILE A 109 2.60 2.09 -5.46
CA ILE A 109 2.20 0.73 -5.81
C ILE A 109 0.75 0.55 -5.42
N THR A 110 -0.09 0.14 -6.37
CA THR A 110 -1.45 -0.30 -6.05
C THR A 110 -1.45 -1.79 -5.72
N LEU A 111 -2.36 -2.25 -4.88
CA LEU A 111 -2.60 -3.67 -4.64
C LEU A 111 -4.11 -3.94 -4.64
N LEU A 112 -4.54 -4.94 -5.40
CA LEU A 112 -5.90 -5.48 -5.30
C LEU A 112 -5.95 -6.50 -4.16
N HIS A 113 -6.92 -6.38 -3.27
CA HIS A 113 -7.17 -7.29 -2.16
C HIS A 113 -8.56 -7.93 -2.28
N ALA A 114 -8.68 -9.21 -1.97
CA ALA A 114 -9.96 -9.91 -1.94
C ALA A 114 -10.59 -9.80 -0.55
N ASP A 115 -11.87 -9.42 -0.49
CA ASP A 115 -12.64 -9.35 0.75
C ASP A 115 -12.90 -10.75 1.31
N ASN A 116 -12.83 -10.89 2.63
CA ASN A 116 -13.09 -12.14 3.34
C ASN A 116 -14.59 -12.39 3.64
N GLY A 117 -15.46 -11.46 3.26
CA GLY A 117 -16.91 -11.52 3.42
C GLY A 117 -17.48 -10.56 4.47
N ASP A 118 -16.63 -9.84 5.21
CA ASP A 118 -17.03 -8.87 6.23
C ASP A 118 -17.12 -7.42 5.71
N LYS A 119 -16.68 -7.16 4.48
CA LYS A 119 -16.71 -5.84 3.82
C LYS A 119 -15.91 -4.78 4.57
N VAL A 120 -14.90 -5.20 5.33
CA VAL A 120 -14.00 -4.30 6.06
C VAL A 120 -12.57 -4.66 5.72
N TYR A 121 -11.84 -3.71 5.13
CA TYR A 121 -10.43 -3.94 4.82
C TYR A 121 -9.59 -4.13 6.09
N GLU A 122 -8.91 -5.26 6.17
CA GLU A 122 -7.92 -5.61 7.18
C GLU A 122 -6.72 -6.30 6.53
N THR A 123 -5.53 -5.68 6.62
CA THR A 123 -4.28 -6.13 5.96
C THR A 123 -3.92 -7.61 6.18
N MET A 124 -4.29 -8.18 7.33
CA MET A 124 -3.97 -9.58 7.67
C MET A 124 -5.06 -10.58 7.26
N LYS A 125 -6.25 -10.11 6.87
CA LYS A 125 -7.39 -10.94 6.49
C LYS A 125 -7.66 -10.88 4.99
N ASP A 126 -7.61 -9.68 4.42
CA ASP A 126 -7.87 -9.47 3.00
C ASP A 126 -6.57 -9.60 2.22
N LEU A 127 -6.41 -10.74 1.56
CA LEU A 127 -5.16 -11.11 0.92
C LEU A 127 -5.04 -10.47 -0.47
N PRO A 128 -3.82 -10.13 -0.92
CA PRO A 128 -3.61 -9.65 -2.28
C PRO A 128 -4.10 -10.64 -3.33
N VAL A 129 -4.70 -10.14 -4.40
CA VAL A 129 -5.14 -10.95 -5.54
C VAL A 129 -3.96 -11.22 -6.47
N LYS A 130 -3.90 -12.43 -7.01
CA LYS A 130 -3.00 -12.78 -8.12
C LYS A 130 -3.75 -13.31 -9.33
N VAL A 131 -3.16 -13.12 -10.50
CA VAL A 131 -3.60 -13.63 -11.81
C VAL A 131 -2.38 -14.20 -12.51
N ASN A 132 -2.46 -15.43 -13.03
CA ASN A 132 -1.34 -16.11 -13.69
C ASN A 132 -0.05 -16.12 -12.82
N GLU A 133 -0.19 -16.36 -11.52
CA GLU A 133 0.90 -16.36 -10.52
C GLU A 133 1.52 -14.99 -10.20
N GLU A 134 1.07 -13.92 -10.85
CA GLU A 134 1.53 -12.55 -10.59
C GLU A 134 0.50 -11.78 -9.76
N VAL A 135 0.98 -11.02 -8.76
CA VAL A 135 0.11 -10.17 -7.94
C VAL A 135 -0.43 -9.02 -8.79
N VAL A 136 -1.71 -8.70 -8.65
CA VAL A 136 -2.33 -7.55 -9.33
C VAL A 136 -1.88 -6.28 -8.62
N ARG A 137 -0.80 -5.67 -9.13
CA ARG A 137 -0.13 -4.54 -8.49
C ARG A 137 0.53 -3.54 -9.43
N PRO A 138 -0.22 -2.89 -10.33
CA PRO A 138 0.37 -1.86 -11.19
C PRO A 138 0.94 -0.71 -10.34
N ASP A 139 2.10 -0.22 -10.80
CA ASP A 139 2.80 0.92 -10.22
C ASP A 139 2.41 2.20 -11.00
N PHE A 140 2.51 3.37 -10.38
CA PHE A 140 2.31 4.67 -11.04
C PHE A 140 3.21 5.76 -10.42
N ILE A 141 3.38 6.89 -11.12
CA ILE A 141 4.17 8.03 -10.64
C ILE A 141 3.25 9.18 -10.26
N ALA A 142 3.52 9.82 -9.12
CA ALA A 142 2.94 11.12 -8.80
C ALA A 142 3.67 12.21 -9.60
N GLN A 143 2.97 12.92 -10.48
CA GLN A 143 3.54 13.98 -11.29
C GLN A 143 3.56 15.31 -10.51
N PRO A 144 4.51 16.21 -10.79
CA PRO A 144 4.44 17.58 -10.31
C PRO A 144 3.13 18.23 -10.76
N ASP A 145 2.46 18.93 -9.86
CA ASP A 145 1.31 19.74 -10.23
C ASP A 145 1.76 20.72 -11.34
N ALA A 146 1.10 20.65 -12.50
CA ALA A 146 1.37 21.55 -13.62
C ALA A 146 1.16 23.02 -13.23
N ALA A 147 0.32 23.31 -12.23
CA ALA A 147 0.13 24.66 -11.71
C ALA A 147 1.34 25.19 -10.92
N HIS A 148 2.25 24.32 -10.45
CA HIS A 148 3.47 24.72 -9.76
C HIS A 148 4.66 24.96 -10.70
N LEU A 149 4.55 24.60 -11.98
CA LEU A 149 5.57 24.88 -13.00
C LEU A 149 5.45 26.27 -13.63
N VAL A 150 4.53 27.12 -13.16
CA VAL A 150 4.52 28.54 -13.52
C VAL A 150 5.71 29.20 -12.84
N ILE A 151 6.83 29.32 -13.57
CA ILE A 151 7.94 30.17 -13.15
C ILE A 151 7.40 31.60 -13.11
N PRO A 152 7.41 32.29 -11.95
CA PRO A 152 7.06 33.70 -11.90
C PRO A 152 8.14 34.47 -12.68
N GLY A 153 7.81 34.90 -13.90
CA GLY A 153 8.70 35.75 -14.69
C GLY A 153 8.76 35.52 -16.21
N SER A 154 8.06 34.54 -16.79
CA SER A 154 8.12 34.33 -18.25
C SER A 154 7.12 35.17 -19.07
N GLU A 155 6.21 35.92 -18.44
CA GLU A 155 5.24 36.79 -19.15
C GLU A 155 5.70 38.26 -19.33
N GLU A 156 6.77 38.70 -18.67
CA GLU A 156 7.14 40.13 -18.64
C GLU A 156 7.97 40.61 -19.86
N ALA A 157 8.35 39.71 -20.77
CA ALA A 157 9.18 40.06 -21.93
C ALA A 157 8.41 40.68 -23.12
N GLN A 158 7.08 40.78 -23.08
CA GLN A 158 6.27 41.27 -24.21
C GLN A 158 5.69 42.68 -24.04
N ASN A 159 5.96 43.37 -22.92
CA ASN A 159 5.39 44.70 -22.68
C ASN A 159 6.43 45.78 -22.31
N MET A 160 7.60 45.75 -22.96
CA MET A 160 8.45 46.94 -22.97
C MET A 160 7.86 47.98 -23.94
N PRO A 161 7.58 49.22 -23.49
CA PRO A 161 7.15 50.28 -24.40
C PRO A 161 8.27 50.55 -25.41
N ASN A 162 7.92 50.52 -26.70
CA ASN A 162 8.81 50.91 -27.79
C ASN A 162 9.15 52.40 -27.68
N VAL A 163 10.26 52.71 -27.01
CA VAL A 163 10.85 54.06 -27.02
C VAL A 163 11.64 54.20 -28.32
N ASN A 164 10.92 54.47 -29.40
CA ASN A 164 11.47 55.16 -30.55
C ASN A 164 11.81 56.59 -30.09
N GLU A 165 13.09 56.80 -29.77
CA GLU A 165 13.68 58.10 -29.60
C GLU A 165 13.63 58.86 -30.95
N ASN A 166 12.79 59.90 -30.98
CA ASN A 166 13.00 61.03 -31.87
C ASN A 166 14.36 61.66 -31.54
N ILE A 167 15.33 61.53 -32.44
CA ILE A 167 16.49 62.41 -32.47
C ILE A 167 16.62 62.94 -33.91
N GLU A 168 16.30 64.24 -34.01
CA GLU A 168 16.52 65.25 -35.06
C GLU A 168 16.85 64.82 -36.50
#